data_AF-A0A2N2LNI8-F1
#
_entry.id   AF-A0A2N2LNI8-F1
#
_cell.length_a   1.000
_cell.length_b   1.000
_cell.length_c   1.000
_cell.angle_alpha   90.00
_cell.angle_beta   90.00
_cell.angle_gamma   90.00
#
_symmetry.space_group_name_H-M   'P 1'
#
loop_
_entity.id
_entity.type
_entity.pdbx_description
1 polymer ?
#
loop_
_entity_poly.entity_id
_entity_poly.type
_entity_poly.pdbx_seq_one_letter_code
_entity_poly.pdbx_strand_id
1 'polypeptide(L)'
;VEKDIPEDDPRNAAVIADLVGDNVGDCAGMAADIFESYEVTIVSSLILGISLMAFDPTHSLKWIVYPLIIRGIGVISSILGTFTVPIWENFPIKFLRAHDAEESMFRSYEVSSVNTIIWAFVVAIAYAGDWRLGALTTIGVGLAVVFNPLTSYFTSTKKSPVKEIAKSANTGPATLILSGLSVGMESSVWALGVIAVSFILSLALYSADGALYVLYAVAMVGIGMLSHTGNNVAMDSYGPISDNSNGIGEMAWHGMEDEETLKARQIMADLDAVGNTTKAITKGVAIASAVIAAVSLFASYITDVGRVQAQMGSVVMDAIRISDTKVFVGFLLGGALPWLFSSLAIKAVTRAAGEIVLEVRKQFKMPGIMEGTVKPDYARVVSISTASAQKELIPLTTISVALPLLVGLILQVEALGGFLAGVILSGQLLAVFMSNAGGAWDNAKKSIEDEPRDLAANTGKGSERHKAGVVGDTVGDPLKDTAGPALNPMIKVVNMVSLLIAPIIVKFPAVGSDGKLNIVVVLVGLVLAAAIVWGILQSKKPAVELK
;
A
#
# COMPACT_ATOMS: atom_id res chain seq x y z
N VAL A 1 15.06 8.35 -22.58
CA VAL A 1 14.83 7.56 -23.83
C VAL A 1 14.94 8.39 -25.11
N GLU A 2 14.14 9.44 -25.32
CA GLU A 2 14.08 10.14 -26.62
C GLU A 2 15.24 11.09 -26.90
N LYS A 3 15.80 11.71 -25.86
CA LYS A 3 16.78 12.79 -25.97
C LYS A 3 18.17 12.43 -25.44
N ASP A 4 18.33 11.23 -24.88
CA ASP A 4 19.60 10.76 -24.29
C ASP A 4 20.23 11.77 -23.30
N ILE A 5 19.39 12.40 -22.48
CA ILE A 5 19.82 13.27 -21.37
C ILE A 5 19.78 12.49 -20.05
N PRO A 6 20.57 12.89 -19.03
CA PRO A 6 20.50 12.34 -17.68
C PRO A 6 19.07 12.36 -17.08
N GLU A 7 18.85 11.46 -16.12
CA GLU A 7 17.73 11.54 -15.17
C GLU A 7 17.84 12.86 -14.37
N ASP A 8 16.72 13.49 -14.03
CA ASP A 8 16.65 14.78 -13.32
C ASP A 8 17.42 15.97 -13.92
N ASP A 9 17.72 15.91 -15.21
CA ASP A 9 18.40 17.00 -15.90
C ASP A 9 17.57 18.30 -15.85
N PRO A 10 18.18 19.45 -15.48
CA PRO A 10 17.46 20.71 -15.34
C PRO A 10 16.84 21.21 -16.66
N ARG A 11 17.24 20.68 -17.82
CA ARG A 11 16.64 21.00 -19.12
C ARG A 11 15.28 20.32 -19.31
N ASN A 12 14.96 19.30 -18.54
CA ASN A 12 13.67 18.61 -18.61
C ASN A 12 12.59 19.39 -17.84
N ALA A 13 11.56 19.87 -18.54
CA ALA A 13 10.47 20.62 -17.92
C ALA A 13 9.67 19.81 -16.87
N ALA A 14 9.77 18.48 -16.86
CA ALA A 14 9.05 17.63 -15.93
C ALA A 14 9.76 17.42 -14.58
N VAL A 15 11.07 17.71 -14.45
CA VAL A 15 11.85 17.35 -13.25
C VAL A 15 11.26 17.91 -11.96
N ILE A 16 10.79 19.16 -11.97
CA ILE A 16 10.16 19.75 -10.78
C ILE A 16 8.83 19.07 -10.44
N ALA A 17 8.06 18.64 -11.43
CA ALA A 17 6.81 17.93 -11.19
C ALA A 17 7.06 16.52 -10.63
N ASP A 18 8.18 15.90 -11.01
CA ASP A 18 8.65 14.61 -10.52
C ASP A 18 9.02 14.69 -9.03
N LEU A 19 9.96 15.58 -8.69
CA LEU A 19 10.44 15.77 -7.31
C LEU A 19 9.33 16.21 -6.35
N VAL A 20 8.41 17.08 -6.81
CA VAL A 20 7.20 17.44 -6.05
C VAL A 20 6.27 16.23 -5.90
N GLY A 21 6.18 15.39 -6.94
CA GLY A 21 5.43 14.14 -6.94
C GLY A 21 5.88 13.20 -5.82
N ASP A 22 7.18 13.04 -5.60
CA ASP A 22 7.72 12.20 -4.52
C ASP A 22 7.27 12.68 -3.13
N ASN A 23 7.22 14.00 -2.90
CA ASN A 23 6.74 14.52 -1.63
C ASN A 23 5.21 14.38 -1.48
N VAL A 24 4.45 14.61 -2.55
CA VAL A 24 2.97 14.59 -2.49
C VAL A 24 2.43 13.17 -2.44
N GLY A 25 2.97 12.27 -3.25
CA GLY A 25 2.57 10.87 -3.35
C GLY A 25 3.27 10.01 -2.30
N ASP A 26 4.58 9.80 -2.47
CA ASP A 26 5.35 8.82 -1.71
C ASP A 26 5.57 9.21 -0.24
N CYS A 27 5.53 10.50 0.10
CA CYS A 27 5.59 10.94 1.50
C CYS A 27 4.19 11.20 2.10
N ALA A 28 3.48 12.23 1.62
CA ALA A 28 2.21 12.64 2.23
C ALA A 28 1.09 11.60 2.05
N GLY A 29 0.94 11.04 0.83
CA GLY A 29 -0.07 10.03 0.53
C GLY A 29 0.14 8.74 1.31
N MET A 30 1.38 8.26 1.35
CA MET A 30 1.74 7.06 2.10
C MET A 30 1.55 7.25 3.62
N ALA A 31 1.98 8.38 4.19
CA ALA A 31 1.82 8.63 5.62
C ALA A 31 0.33 8.63 6.01
N ALA A 32 -0.55 9.17 5.16
CA ALA A 32 -2.00 9.10 5.34
C ALA A 32 -2.54 7.67 5.23
N ASP A 33 -2.03 6.85 4.29
CA ASP A 33 -2.39 5.43 4.14
C ASP A 33 -2.07 4.63 5.40
N ILE A 34 -0.84 4.77 5.93
CA ILE A 34 -0.43 4.07 7.16
C ILE A 34 -1.20 4.60 8.38
N PHE A 35 -1.42 5.92 8.48
CA PHE A 35 -2.23 6.51 9.55
C PHE A 35 -3.65 5.94 9.58
N GLU A 36 -4.31 5.82 8.43
CA GLU A 36 -5.63 5.21 8.36
C GLU A 36 -5.59 3.75 8.83
N SER A 37 -4.60 2.95 8.40
CA SER A 37 -4.44 1.57 8.87
C SER A 37 -4.25 1.50 10.40
N TYR A 38 -3.49 2.45 10.95
CA TYR A 38 -3.26 2.59 12.39
C TYR A 38 -4.56 2.84 13.17
N GLU A 39 -5.36 3.82 12.75
CA GLU A 39 -6.62 4.17 13.41
C GLU A 39 -7.69 3.09 13.24
N VAL A 40 -7.84 2.57 12.02
CA VAL A 40 -8.87 1.56 11.71
C VAL A 40 -8.70 0.29 12.52
N THR A 41 -7.47 -0.19 12.70
CA THR A 41 -7.20 -1.37 13.53
C THR A 41 -7.48 -1.12 15.01
N ILE A 42 -7.21 0.10 15.50
CA ILE A 42 -7.59 0.48 16.88
C ILE A 42 -9.11 0.47 17.01
N VAL A 43 -9.84 1.18 16.15
CA VAL A 43 -11.30 1.24 16.17
C VAL A 43 -11.91 -0.16 16.13
N SER A 44 -11.40 -1.02 15.24
CA SER A 44 -11.83 -2.41 15.16
C SER A 44 -11.58 -3.18 16.46
N SER A 45 -10.37 -3.07 17.03
CA SER A 45 -10.05 -3.74 18.30
C SER A 45 -10.96 -3.28 19.44
N LEU A 46 -11.35 -2.00 19.45
CA LEU A 46 -12.26 -1.44 20.45
C LEU A 46 -13.70 -1.94 20.27
N ILE A 47 -14.22 -2.00 19.03
CA ILE A 47 -15.57 -2.52 18.75
C ILE A 47 -15.68 -3.99 19.18
N LEU A 48 -14.70 -4.81 18.79
CA LEU A 48 -14.63 -6.21 19.18
C LEU A 48 -14.41 -6.35 20.70
N GLY A 49 -13.59 -5.49 21.29
CA GLY A 49 -13.30 -5.45 22.71
C GLY A 49 -14.50 -5.10 23.58
N ILE A 50 -15.33 -4.13 23.16
CA ILE A 50 -16.61 -3.80 23.81
C ILE A 50 -17.55 -5.01 23.77
N SER A 51 -17.60 -5.70 22.64
CA SER A 51 -18.43 -6.88 22.48
C SER A 51 -17.95 -8.01 23.40
N LEU A 52 -16.65 -8.29 23.45
CA LEU A 52 -16.07 -9.27 24.38
C LEU A 52 -16.30 -8.90 25.83
N MET A 53 -16.15 -7.62 26.21
CA MET A 53 -16.43 -7.15 27.55
C MET A 53 -17.88 -7.42 27.97
N ALA A 54 -18.85 -7.33 27.05
CA ALA A 54 -20.25 -7.63 27.34
C ALA A 54 -20.53 -9.14 27.53
N PHE A 55 -19.72 -10.02 26.93
CA PHE A 55 -19.83 -11.47 27.09
C PHE A 55 -18.96 -12.02 28.23
N ASP A 56 -17.88 -11.32 28.59
CA ASP A 56 -17.00 -11.68 29.69
C ASP A 56 -17.76 -11.53 31.02
N PRO A 57 -17.91 -12.60 31.84
CA PRO A 57 -18.58 -12.52 33.13
C PRO A 57 -18.01 -11.44 34.04
N THR A 58 -16.72 -11.14 33.91
CA THR A 58 -16.02 -10.15 34.73
C THR A 58 -16.14 -8.72 34.19
N HIS A 59 -16.72 -8.53 33.01
CA HIS A 59 -16.82 -7.25 32.30
C HIS A 59 -15.47 -6.52 32.26
N SER A 60 -14.39 -7.27 32.04
CA SER A 60 -13.03 -6.75 32.17
C SER A 60 -12.72 -5.71 31.08
N LEU A 61 -12.25 -4.54 31.50
CA LEU A 61 -11.79 -3.48 30.60
C LEU A 61 -10.54 -3.85 29.81
N LYS A 62 -9.90 -4.99 30.10
CA LYS A 62 -8.66 -5.42 29.43
C LYS A 62 -8.83 -5.52 27.91
N TRP A 63 -10.00 -5.93 27.43
CA TRP A 63 -10.31 -6.08 26.01
C TRP A 63 -10.35 -4.74 25.25
N ILE A 64 -10.42 -3.63 25.96
CA ILE A 64 -10.47 -2.28 25.39
C ILE A 64 -9.15 -1.55 25.64
N VAL A 65 -8.62 -1.65 26.87
CA VAL A 65 -7.45 -0.87 27.30
C VAL A 65 -6.13 -1.49 26.85
N TYR A 66 -6.02 -2.83 26.81
CA TYR A 66 -4.80 -3.52 26.38
C TYR A 66 -4.28 -3.06 25.01
N PRO A 67 -5.09 -3.07 23.92
CA PRO A 67 -4.61 -2.63 22.61
C PRO A 67 -4.10 -1.18 22.63
N LEU A 68 -4.76 -0.28 23.37
CA LEU A 68 -4.32 1.12 23.51
C LEU A 68 -2.97 1.24 24.22
N ILE A 69 -2.71 0.43 25.25
CA ILE A 69 -1.40 0.38 25.92
C ILE A 69 -0.32 -0.11 24.95
N ILE A 70 -0.60 -1.19 24.18
CA ILE A 70 0.35 -1.71 23.19
C ILE A 70 0.68 -0.66 22.13
N ARG A 71 -0.30 0.16 21.71
CA ARG A 71 -0.05 1.30 20.82
C ARG A 71 0.90 2.32 21.42
N GLY A 72 0.70 2.70 22.69
CA GLY A 72 1.62 3.59 23.40
C GLY A 72 3.04 3.01 23.53
N ILE A 73 3.14 1.72 23.83
CA ILE A 73 4.43 0.99 23.86
C ILE A 73 5.09 1.04 22.49
N GLY A 74 4.35 0.79 21.41
CA GLY A 74 4.86 0.83 20.04
C GLY A 74 5.51 2.17 19.69
N VAL A 75 4.84 3.29 20.02
CA VAL A 75 5.40 4.64 19.82
C VAL A 75 6.73 4.82 20.56
N ILE A 76 6.78 4.44 21.85
CA ILE A 76 8.00 4.55 22.65
C ILE A 76 9.10 3.63 22.09
N SER A 77 8.76 2.39 21.73
CA SER A 77 9.68 1.44 21.11
C SER A 77 10.27 1.98 19.80
N SER A 78 9.45 2.58 18.93
CA SER A 78 9.92 3.18 17.68
C SER A 78 10.86 4.35 17.94
N ILE A 79 10.56 5.23 18.90
CA ILE A 79 11.45 6.34 19.29
C ILE A 79 12.81 5.81 19.74
N LEU A 80 12.82 4.81 20.63
CA LEU A 80 14.06 4.18 21.10
C LEU A 80 14.82 3.52 19.95
N GLY A 81 14.13 2.80 19.07
CA GLY A 81 14.72 2.20 17.87
C GLY A 81 15.37 3.24 16.97
N THR A 82 14.68 4.33 16.64
CA THR A 82 15.22 5.39 15.78
C THR A 82 16.49 6.01 16.35
N PHE A 83 16.57 6.25 17.67
CA PHE A 83 17.80 6.78 18.29
C PHE A 83 18.99 5.81 18.23
N THR A 84 18.76 4.52 17.98
CA THR A 84 19.86 3.55 17.81
C THR A 84 20.47 3.54 16.41
N VAL A 85 19.82 4.14 15.40
CA VAL A 85 20.28 4.10 14.00
C VAL A 85 21.76 4.51 13.85
N PRO A 86 22.22 5.66 14.40
CA PRO A 86 23.61 6.10 14.21
C PRO A 86 24.63 5.24 14.97
N ILE A 87 24.17 4.39 15.91
CA ILE A 87 25.03 3.59 16.78
C ILE A 87 25.55 2.36 16.01
N TRP A 88 24.78 1.84 15.06
CA TRP A 88 25.07 0.57 14.40
C TRP A 88 26.31 0.61 13.50
N GLU A 89 26.63 1.73 12.89
CA GLU A 89 27.86 1.89 12.09
C GLU A 89 29.13 1.73 12.96
N ASN A 90 29.06 2.23 14.20
CA ASN A 90 30.18 2.28 15.13
C ASN A 90 30.09 1.24 16.25
N PHE A 91 29.22 0.23 16.10
CA PHE A 91 28.92 -0.71 17.18
C PHE A 91 30.19 -1.46 17.65
N PRO A 92 30.38 -1.70 18.97
CA PRO A 92 31.61 -2.30 19.48
C PRO A 92 31.92 -3.70 18.91
N ILE A 93 30.87 -4.44 18.57
CA ILE A 93 30.96 -5.81 18.06
C ILE A 93 30.94 -5.78 16.53
N LYS A 94 32.08 -6.09 15.88
CA LYS A 94 32.26 -5.95 14.42
C LYS A 94 31.22 -6.67 13.57
N PHE A 95 30.76 -7.86 13.96
CA PHE A 95 29.76 -8.62 13.17
C PHE A 95 28.32 -8.09 13.33
N LEU A 96 28.08 -7.18 14.27
CA LEU A 96 26.79 -6.50 14.48
C LEU A 96 26.80 -5.09 13.90
N ARG A 97 27.91 -4.67 13.28
CA ARG A 97 27.99 -3.36 12.63
C ARG A 97 27.16 -3.39 11.37
N ALA A 98 26.39 -2.32 11.17
CA ALA A 98 25.72 -2.11 9.91
C ALA A 98 26.74 -1.66 8.84
N HIS A 99 26.60 -2.20 7.64
CA HIS A 99 27.47 -1.89 6.51
C HIS A 99 26.89 -0.81 5.58
N ASP A 100 25.57 -0.61 5.62
CA ASP A 100 24.84 0.41 4.88
C ASP A 100 23.68 0.97 5.70
N ALA A 101 22.99 1.97 5.13
CA ALA A 101 21.83 2.59 5.75
C ALA A 101 20.66 1.60 5.93
N GLU A 102 20.48 0.64 5.01
CA GLU A 102 19.44 -0.39 5.08
C GLU A 102 19.62 -1.26 6.33
N GLU A 103 20.82 -1.80 6.54
CA GLU A 103 21.14 -2.64 7.68
C GLU A 103 20.99 -1.87 9.00
N SER A 104 21.39 -0.59 9.02
CA SER A 104 21.24 0.28 10.20
C SER A 104 19.77 0.44 10.58
N MET A 105 18.89 0.66 9.60
CA MET A 105 17.44 0.76 9.83
C MET A 105 16.85 -0.56 10.31
N PHE A 106 17.25 -1.70 9.74
CA PHE A 106 16.77 -3.02 10.15
C PHE A 106 17.17 -3.36 11.59
N ARG A 107 18.40 -3.08 12.00
CA ARG A 107 18.83 -3.30 13.39
C ARG A 107 18.02 -2.46 14.37
N SER A 108 17.73 -1.21 14.04
CA SER A 108 16.85 -0.34 14.82
C SER A 108 15.40 -0.82 14.86
N TYR A 109 14.92 -1.45 13.78
CA TYR A 109 13.63 -2.11 13.72
C TYR A 109 13.58 -3.34 14.66
N GLU A 110 14.65 -4.14 14.70
CA GLU A 110 14.80 -5.29 15.61
C GLU A 110 14.76 -4.85 17.07
N VAL A 111 15.44 -3.75 17.43
CA VAL A 111 15.38 -3.18 18.80
C VAL A 111 13.95 -2.79 19.17
N SER A 112 13.24 -2.11 18.26
CA SER A 112 11.83 -1.72 18.46
C SER A 112 10.95 -2.96 18.67
N SER A 113 11.24 -4.05 17.95
CA SER A 113 10.54 -5.33 18.04
C SER A 113 10.73 -5.99 19.40
N VAL A 114 11.99 -6.12 19.85
CA VAL A 114 12.33 -6.73 21.14
C VAL A 114 11.69 -5.94 22.29
N ASN A 115 11.80 -4.61 22.26
CA ASN A 115 11.20 -3.77 23.31
C ASN A 115 9.67 -3.91 23.35
N THR A 116 9.02 -3.89 22.19
CA THR A 116 7.55 -4.05 22.10
C THR A 116 7.10 -5.42 22.61
N ILE A 117 7.77 -6.50 22.22
CA ILE A 117 7.44 -7.86 22.65
C ILE A 117 7.57 -8.00 24.17
N ILE A 118 8.68 -7.52 24.75
CA ILE A 118 8.93 -7.59 26.19
C ILE A 118 7.80 -6.88 26.95
N TRP A 119 7.53 -5.62 26.60
CA TRP A 119 6.50 -4.84 27.30
C TRP A 119 5.09 -5.37 27.03
N ALA A 120 4.82 -5.93 25.86
CA ALA A 120 3.54 -6.57 25.56
C ALA A 120 3.27 -7.78 26.47
N PHE A 121 4.29 -8.61 26.73
CA PHE A 121 4.17 -9.71 27.69
C PHE A 121 4.04 -9.25 29.13
N VAL A 122 4.79 -8.21 29.53
CA VAL A 122 4.66 -7.62 30.87
C VAL A 122 3.23 -7.13 31.10
N VAL A 123 2.65 -6.36 30.17
CA VAL A 123 1.27 -5.88 30.28
C VAL A 123 0.26 -7.04 30.19
N ALA A 124 0.51 -8.04 29.33
CA ALA A 124 -0.38 -9.18 29.17
C ALA A 124 -0.52 -9.99 30.46
N ILE A 125 0.59 -10.20 31.16
CA ILE A 125 0.62 -10.98 32.39
C ILE A 125 0.19 -10.12 33.60
N ALA A 126 0.77 -8.92 33.76
CA ALA A 126 0.58 -8.11 34.95
C ALA A 126 -0.75 -7.35 34.98
N TYR A 127 -1.26 -6.91 33.82
CA TYR A 127 -2.52 -6.17 33.73
C TYR A 127 -3.68 -7.03 33.23
N ALA A 128 -3.51 -7.73 32.10
CA ALA A 128 -4.62 -8.46 31.48
C ALA A 128 -4.86 -9.86 32.06
N GLY A 129 -3.86 -10.43 32.76
CA GLY A 129 -3.91 -11.79 33.30
C GLY A 129 -4.00 -12.88 32.21
N ASP A 130 -3.64 -12.57 30.97
CA ASP A 130 -3.73 -13.49 29.83
C ASP A 130 -2.52 -13.31 28.92
N TRP A 131 -1.54 -14.21 29.06
CA TRP A 131 -0.29 -14.18 28.29
C TRP A 131 -0.53 -14.29 26.77
N ARG A 132 -1.67 -14.86 26.34
CA ARG A 132 -2.01 -15.04 24.92
C ARG A 132 -2.13 -13.71 24.20
N LEU A 133 -2.53 -12.63 24.90
CA LEU A 133 -2.54 -11.27 24.34
C LEU A 133 -1.13 -10.77 23.99
N GLY A 134 -0.13 -11.12 24.81
CA GLY A 134 1.28 -10.85 24.54
C GLY A 134 1.79 -11.66 23.33
N ALA A 135 1.37 -12.93 23.24
CA ALA A 135 1.68 -13.78 22.10
C ALA A 135 1.06 -13.27 20.79
N LEU A 136 -0.19 -12.79 20.79
CA LEU A 136 -0.83 -12.18 19.61
C LEU A 136 -0.09 -10.91 19.16
N THR A 137 0.31 -10.07 20.11
CA THR A 137 1.12 -8.88 19.81
C THR A 137 2.45 -9.31 19.17
N THR A 138 3.08 -10.37 19.67
CA THR A 138 4.32 -10.92 19.12
C THR A 138 4.13 -11.50 17.72
N ILE A 139 3.02 -12.18 17.44
CA ILE A 139 2.66 -12.65 16.10
C ILE A 139 2.54 -11.45 15.14
N GLY A 140 1.89 -10.36 15.58
CA GLY A 140 1.80 -9.12 14.82
C GLY A 140 3.16 -8.48 14.53
N VAL A 141 4.00 -8.34 15.57
CA VAL A 141 5.37 -7.83 15.39
C VAL A 141 6.17 -8.72 14.44
N GLY A 142 6.06 -10.04 14.58
CA GLY A 142 6.68 -11.01 13.69
C GLY A 142 6.20 -10.87 12.25
N LEU A 143 4.90 -10.63 12.03
CA LEU A 143 4.34 -10.33 10.72
C LEU A 143 5.04 -9.12 10.10
N ALA A 144 5.14 -8.01 10.84
CA ALA A 144 5.81 -6.80 10.36
C ALA A 144 7.29 -7.05 10.01
N VAL A 145 8.01 -7.82 10.85
CA VAL A 145 9.41 -8.17 10.61
C VAL A 145 9.59 -9.07 9.39
N VAL A 146 8.71 -10.06 9.17
CA VAL A 146 8.82 -11.03 8.05
C VAL A 146 8.55 -10.38 6.69
N PHE A 147 7.69 -9.36 6.63
CA PHE A 147 7.41 -8.66 5.38
C PHE A 147 8.62 -7.91 4.81
N ASN A 148 9.57 -7.47 5.64
CA ASN A 148 10.79 -6.79 5.20
C ASN A 148 11.68 -7.68 4.30
N PRO A 149 12.22 -8.82 4.78
CA PRO A 149 13.06 -9.69 3.95
C PRO A 149 12.26 -10.36 2.83
N LEU A 150 10.96 -10.60 3.00
CA LEU A 150 10.11 -11.16 1.95
C LEU A 150 10.01 -10.22 0.76
N THR A 151 9.67 -8.95 1.01
CA THR A 151 9.56 -7.94 -0.06
C THR A 151 10.92 -7.69 -0.69
N SER A 152 11.96 -7.50 0.14
CA SER A 152 13.35 -7.33 -0.32
C SER A 152 13.84 -8.50 -1.20
N TYR A 153 13.43 -9.74 -0.94
CA TYR A 153 13.79 -10.88 -1.80
C TYR A 153 13.32 -10.71 -3.24
N PHE A 154 12.12 -10.16 -3.45
CA PHE A 154 11.52 -9.99 -4.77
C PHE A 154 11.89 -8.67 -5.45
N THR A 155 12.29 -7.65 -4.69
CA THR A 155 12.55 -6.31 -5.24
C THR A 155 14.01 -5.87 -5.21
N SER A 156 14.89 -6.45 -4.39
CA SER A 156 16.29 -6.00 -4.28
C SER A 156 17.17 -6.42 -5.47
N THR A 157 18.02 -5.51 -5.94
CA THR A 157 19.05 -5.72 -7.00
C THR A 157 20.03 -6.85 -6.67
N LYS A 158 20.23 -7.15 -5.39
CA LYS A 158 21.18 -8.16 -4.91
C LYS A 158 20.62 -9.59 -5.06
N LYS A 159 19.30 -9.76 -5.26
CA LYS A 159 18.60 -11.06 -5.17
C LYS A 159 18.30 -11.67 -6.54
N SER A 160 18.00 -12.96 -6.55
CA SER A 160 17.82 -13.74 -7.79
C SER A 160 16.67 -13.23 -8.68
N PRO A 161 15.47 -12.88 -8.14
CA PRO A 161 14.35 -12.46 -8.99
C PRO A 161 14.67 -11.24 -9.86
N VAL A 162 15.23 -10.19 -9.27
CA VAL A 162 15.58 -8.96 -10.01
C VAL A 162 16.74 -9.20 -10.98
N LYS A 163 17.74 -9.99 -10.60
CA LYS A 163 18.84 -10.38 -11.50
C LYS A 163 18.33 -11.12 -12.74
N GLU A 164 17.30 -11.94 -12.60
CA GLU A 164 16.67 -12.63 -13.71
C GLU A 164 15.89 -11.68 -14.62
N ILE A 165 15.17 -10.71 -14.06
CA ILE A 165 14.49 -9.66 -14.83
C ILE A 165 15.52 -8.82 -15.60
N ALA A 166 16.59 -8.37 -14.94
CA ALA A 166 17.67 -7.59 -15.56
C ALA A 166 18.40 -8.39 -16.67
N LYS A 167 18.55 -9.71 -16.49
CA LYS A 167 19.09 -10.61 -17.51
C LYS A 167 18.12 -10.78 -18.70
N SER A 168 16.82 -10.79 -18.45
CA SER A 168 15.78 -10.90 -19.48
C SER A 168 15.75 -9.67 -20.41
N ALA A 169 16.23 -8.52 -19.95
CA ALA A 169 16.42 -7.34 -20.79
C ALA A 169 17.29 -7.60 -22.05
N ASN A 170 18.18 -8.60 -22.01
CA ASN A 170 19.02 -8.97 -23.15
C ASN A 170 18.22 -9.42 -24.38
N THR A 171 17.00 -9.93 -24.16
CA THR A 171 16.11 -10.39 -25.24
C THR A 171 15.01 -9.36 -25.56
N GLY A 172 15.06 -8.18 -24.95
CA GLY A 172 14.20 -7.03 -25.24
C GLY A 172 13.11 -6.77 -24.19
N PRO A 173 12.23 -5.78 -24.44
CA PRO A 173 11.22 -5.35 -23.47
C PRO A 173 10.18 -6.42 -23.15
N ALA A 174 9.80 -7.24 -24.13
CA ALA A 174 8.72 -8.22 -23.96
C ALA A 174 9.04 -9.28 -22.91
N THR A 175 10.24 -9.86 -22.96
CA THR A 175 10.71 -10.88 -22.00
C THR A 175 10.96 -10.28 -20.62
N LEU A 176 11.48 -9.05 -20.56
CA LEU A 176 11.62 -8.30 -19.31
C LEU A 176 10.27 -8.07 -18.62
N ILE A 177 9.25 -7.65 -19.37
CA ILE A 177 7.89 -7.47 -18.85
C ILE A 177 7.31 -8.83 -18.39
N LEU A 178 7.43 -9.88 -19.19
CA LEU A 178 6.93 -11.20 -18.79
C LEU A 178 7.59 -11.72 -17.51
N SER A 179 8.90 -11.51 -17.35
CA SER A 179 9.65 -11.90 -16.14
C SER A 179 9.16 -11.14 -14.90
N GLY A 180 9.00 -9.81 -14.98
CA GLY A 180 8.50 -9.02 -13.85
C GLY A 180 7.04 -9.32 -13.48
N LEU A 181 6.18 -9.58 -14.47
CA LEU A 181 4.80 -10.03 -14.22
C LEU A 181 4.78 -11.35 -13.43
N SER A 182 5.62 -12.31 -13.83
CA SER A 182 5.74 -13.60 -13.14
C SER A 182 6.17 -13.42 -11.67
N VAL A 183 7.21 -12.60 -11.44
CA VAL A 183 7.73 -12.28 -10.10
C VAL A 183 6.66 -11.60 -9.23
N GLY A 184 5.92 -10.64 -9.79
CA GLY A 184 4.82 -9.99 -9.09
C GLY A 184 3.73 -10.97 -8.65
N MET A 185 3.31 -11.88 -9.55
CA MET A 185 2.28 -12.87 -9.25
C MET A 185 2.73 -13.84 -8.14
N GLU A 186 3.96 -14.34 -8.22
CA GLU A 186 4.53 -15.25 -7.23
C GLU A 186 4.63 -14.57 -5.85
N SER A 187 5.19 -13.35 -5.80
CA SER A 187 5.37 -12.61 -4.55
C SER A 187 4.07 -12.37 -3.79
N SER A 188 2.96 -12.18 -4.52
CA SER A 188 1.62 -11.98 -3.96
C SER A 188 1.10 -13.21 -3.23
N VAL A 189 1.40 -14.40 -3.73
CA VAL A 189 1.01 -15.67 -3.10
C VAL A 189 1.78 -15.88 -1.80
N TRP A 190 3.09 -15.62 -1.79
CA TRP A 190 3.90 -15.71 -0.58
C TRP A 190 3.46 -14.72 0.49
N ALA A 191 3.21 -13.46 0.11
CA ALA A 191 2.70 -12.44 1.02
C ALA A 191 1.36 -12.86 1.66
N LEU A 192 0.42 -13.37 0.86
CA LEU A 192 -0.85 -13.90 1.38
C LEU A 192 -0.64 -15.10 2.31
N GLY A 193 0.30 -15.99 1.99
CA GLY A 193 0.66 -17.14 2.82
C GLY A 193 1.11 -16.73 4.22
N VAL A 194 1.97 -15.71 4.33
CA VAL A 194 2.43 -15.18 5.63
C VAL A 194 1.26 -14.60 6.44
N ILE A 195 0.36 -13.86 5.82
CA ILE A 195 -0.85 -13.35 6.48
C ILE A 195 -1.72 -14.52 6.98
N ALA A 196 -1.96 -15.54 6.15
CA ALA A 196 -2.74 -16.71 6.52
C ALA A 196 -2.16 -17.46 7.71
N VAL A 197 -0.82 -17.62 7.77
CA VAL A 197 -0.14 -18.23 8.91
C VAL A 197 -0.41 -17.44 10.20
N SER A 198 -0.38 -16.10 10.15
CA SER A 198 -0.68 -15.27 11.33
C SER A 198 -2.11 -15.48 11.87
N PHE A 199 -3.08 -15.71 10.97
CA PHE A 199 -4.47 -16.00 11.35
C PHE A 199 -4.64 -17.41 11.89
N ILE A 200 -3.93 -18.40 11.34
CA ILE A 200 -3.90 -19.76 11.89
C ILE A 200 -3.33 -19.77 13.31
N LEU A 201 -2.26 -19.00 13.57
CA LEU A 201 -1.72 -18.86 14.92
C LEU A 201 -2.71 -18.17 15.88
N SER A 202 -3.44 -17.16 15.39
CA SER A 202 -4.52 -16.52 16.17
C SER A 202 -5.63 -17.51 16.52
N LEU A 203 -6.04 -18.33 15.57
CA LEU A 203 -7.02 -19.41 15.76
C LEU A 203 -6.51 -20.45 16.76
N ALA A 204 -5.25 -20.86 16.66
CA ALA A 204 -4.65 -21.83 17.58
C ALA A 204 -4.67 -21.34 19.05
N LEU A 205 -4.55 -20.04 19.28
CA LEU A 205 -4.54 -19.46 20.64
C LEU A 205 -5.94 -19.29 21.26
N TYR A 206 -6.97 -18.99 20.45
CA TYR A 206 -8.31 -18.59 20.94
C TYR A 206 -9.48 -19.43 20.40
N SER A 207 -9.23 -20.47 19.61
CA SER A 207 -10.29 -21.33 19.04
C SER A 207 -11.21 -21.96 20.07
N ALA A 208 -10.69 -22.29 21.26
CA ALA A 208 -11.47 -22.88 22.34
C ALA A 208 -12.44 -21.89 23.02
N ASP A 209 -12.16 -20.58 22.93
CA ASP A 209 -12.97 -19.53 23.57
C ASP A 209 -14.15 -19.08 22.70
N GLY A 210 -14.09 -19.34 21.38
CA GLY A 210 -15.17 -19.08 20.43
C GLY A 210 -14.81 -18.06 19.34
N ALA A 211 -15.72 -17.90 18.37
CA ALA A 211 -15.46 -17.13 17.15
C ALA A 211 -15.12 -15.65 17.43
N LEU A 212 -15.82 -15.00 18.37
CA LEU A 212 -15.58 -13.60 18.71
C LEU A 212 -14.17 -13.36 19.27
N TYR A 213 -13.64 -14.30 20.05
CA TYR A 213 -12.26 -14.22 20.57
C TYR A 213 -11.23 -14.36 19.45
N VAL A 214 -11.48 -15.23 18.47
CA VAL A 214 -10.62 -15.39 17.30
C VAL A 214 -10.61 -14.11 16.43
N LEU A 215 -11.78 -13.50 16.24
CA LEU A 215 -11.90 -12.23 15.53
C LEU A 215 -11.13 -11.10 16.23
N TYR A 216 -11.24 -11.01 17.56
CA TYR A 216 -10.44 -10.08 18.35
C TYR A 216 -8.94 -10.40 18.27
N ALA A 217 -8.57 -11.69 18.28
CA ALA A 217 -7.19 -12.13 18.16
C ALA A 217 -6.55 -11.66 16.85
N VAL A 218 -7.29 -11.73 15.74
CA VAL A 218 -6.84 -11.18 14.44
C VAL A 218 -6.64 -9.66 14.49
N ALA A 219 -7.56 -8.93 15.12
CA ALA A 219 -7.39 -7.48 15.31
C ALA A 219 -6.15 -7.16 16.16
N MET A 220 -5.87 -7.96 17.19
CA MET A 220 -4.68 -7.81 18.04
C MET A 220 -3.36 -8.10 17.30
N VAL A 221 -3.35 -9.05 16.35
CA VAL A 221 -2.21 -9.22 15.43
C VAL A 221 -2.00 -7.93 14.63
N GLY A 222 -3.07 -7.26 14.18
CA GLY A 222 -2.98 -5.95 13.56
C GLY A 222 -2.39 -4.86 14.45
N ILE A 223 -2.80 -4.82 15.72
CA ILE A 223 -2.21 -3.91 16.71
C ILE A 223 -0.71 -4.15 16.87
N GLY A 224 -0.29 -5.42 16.96
CA GLY A 224 1.12 -5.79 17.04
C GLY A 224 1.91 -5.52 15.76
N MET A 225 1.32 -5.70 14.58
CA MET A 225 2.01 -5.39 13.31
C MET A 225 2.27 -3.89 13.17
N LEU A 226 1.26 -3.08 13.50
CA LEU A 226 1.33 -1.64 13.38
C LEU A 226 1.96 -0.95 14.60
N SER A 227 2.47 -1.69 15.60
CA SER A 227 3.25 -1.06 16.69
C SER A 227 4.53 -0.42 16.18
N HIS A 228 5.01 -0.85 15.01
CA HIS A 228 6.21 -0.36 14.32
C HIS A 228 5.91 0.75 13.30
N THR A 229 4.72 1.33 13.35
CA THR A 229 4.32 2.40 12.43
C THR A 229 5.33 3.54 12.39
N GLY A 230 5.88 3.95 13.54
CA GLY A 230 6.91 4.98 13.59
C GLY A 230 8.19 4.61 12.84
N ASN A 231 8.61 3.34 12.91
CA ASN A 231 9.76 2.85 12.15
C ASN A 231 9.44 2.79 10.64
N ASN A 232 8.27 2.27 10.28
CA ASN A 232 7.84 2.14 8.88
C ASN A 232 7.76 3.50 8.19
N VAL A 233 7.10 4.48 8.81
CA VAL A 233 6.97 5.83 8.26
C VAL A 233 8.34 6.51 8.15
N ALA A 234 9.25 6.29 9.10
CA ALA A 234 10.61 6.84 9.03
C ALA A 234 11.42 6.22 7.87
N MET A 235 11.36 4.90 7.69
CA MET A 235 12.02 4.20 6.57
C MET A 235 11.41 4.61 5.22
N ASP A 236 10.10 4.80 5.16
CA ASP A 236 9.43 5.18 3.93
C ASP A 236 9.79 6.62 3.55
N SER A 237 9.70 7.54 4.52
CA SER A 237 10.05 8.95 4.30
C SER A 237 11.52 9.15 3.94
N TYR A 238 12.41 8.25 4.35
CA TYR A 238 13.82 8.29 3.97
C TYR A 238 13.99 8.22 2.44
N GLY A 239 13.21 7.38 1.75
CA GLY A 239 13.31 7.22 0.30
C GLY A 239 13.05 8.50 -0.49
N PRO A 240 11.88 9.15 -0.40
CA PRO A 240 11.61 10.41 -1.09
C PRO A 240 12.58 11.53 -0.71
N ILE A 241 13.13 11.52 0.52
CA ILE A 241 14.14 12.51 0.94
C ILE A 241 15.47 12.27 0.23
N SER A 242 15.94 11.02 0.13
CA SER A 242 17.19 10.72 -0.58
C SER A 242 17.05 10.93 -2.10
N ASP A 243 15.90 10.57 -2.65
CA ASP A 243 15.52 10.79 -4.06
C ASP A 243 15.55 12.28 -4.41
N ASN A 244 14.82 13.11 -3.64
CA ASN A 244 14.85 14.57 -3.82
C ASN A 244 16.25 15.16 -3.65
N SER A 245 17.03 14.64 -2.71
CA SER A 245 18.41 15.11 -2.51
C SER A 245 19.27 14.82 -3.75
N ASN A 246 19.12 13.63 -4.34
CA ASN A 246 19.82 13.24 -5.55
C ASN A 246 19.40 14.11 -6.75
N GLY A 247 18.09 14.28 -6.99
CA GLY A 247 17.57 15.12 -8.07
C GLY A 247 17.95 16.60 -7.92
N ILE A 248 17.92 17.15 -6.69
CA ILE A 248 18.43 18.51 -6.41
C ILE A 248 19.93 18.61 -6.70
N GLY A 249 20.70 17.58 -6.33
CA GLY A 249 22.12 17.48 -6.64
C GLY A 249 22.43 17.47 -8.13
N GLU A 250 21.62 16.75 -8.92
CA GLU A 250 21.77 16.70 -10.37
C GLU A 250 21.46 18.07 -11.00
N MET A 251 20.39 18.72 -10.55
CA MET A 251 20.03 20.06 -11.03
C MET A 251 21.05 21.15 -10.62
N ALA A 252 21.54 21.13 -9.38
CA ALA A 252 22.39 22.19 -8.82
C ALA A 252 23.84 22.11 -9.28
N TRP A 253 24.36 20.89 -9.45
CA TRP A 253 25.76 20.64 -9.82
C TRP A 253 25.92 20.19 -11.27
N HIS A 254 24.92 20.46 -12.10
CA HIS A 254 24.92 20.06 -13.50
C HIS A 254 26.19 20.55 -14.23
N GLY A 255 26.95 19.63 -14.81
CA GLY A 255 28.20 19.91 -15.51
C GLY A 255 29.43 20.13 -14.62
N MET A 256 29.33 19.96 -13.30
CA MET A 256 30.47 20.00 -12.38
C MET A 256 31.11 18.61 -12.26
N GLU A 257 32.43 18.55 -12.44
CA GLU A 257 33.23 17.32 -12.46
C GLU A 257 34.34 17.29 -11.40
N ASP A 258 34.32 18.23 -10.44
CA ASP A 258 35.29 18.20 -9.34
C ASP A 258 35.09 16.97 -8.43
N GLU A 259 36.18 16.51 -7.83
CA GLU A 259 36.22 15.26 -7.06
C GLU A 259 35.26 15.27 -5.87
N GLU A 260 35.06 16.43 -5.23
CA GLU A 260 34.15 16.59 -4.09
C GLU A 260 32.69 16.43 -4.53
N THR A 261 32.30 17.10 -5.63
CA THR A 261 30.97 16.99 -6.21
C THR A 261 30.66 15.59 -6.71
N LEU A 262 31.60 14.94 -7.40
CA LEU A 262 31.44 13.55 -7.85
C LEU A 262 31.24 12.60 -6.67
N LYS A 263 31.99 12.79 -5.59
CA LYS A 263 31.83 12.01 -4.35
C LYS A 263 30.47 12.27 -3.69
N ALA A 264 30.03 13.53 -3.61
CA ALA A 264 28.72 13.87 -3.05
C ALA A 264 27.57 13.27 -3.86
N ARG A 265 27.65 13.32 -5.20
CA ARG A 265 26.70 12.69 -6.12
C ARG A 265 26.64 11.17 -5.92
N GLN A 266 27.79 10.51 -5.80
CA GLN A 266 27.84 9.08 -5.51
C GLN A 266 27.15 8.73 -4.19
N ILE A 267 27.40 9.51 -3.13
CA ILE A 267 26.75 9.30 -1.83
C ILE A 267 25.23 9.43 -1.94
N MET A 268 24.73 10.45 -2.65
CA MET A 268 23.28 10.62 -2.83
C MET A 268 22.67 9.50 -3.67
N ALA A 269 23.34 9.04 -4.71
CA ALA A 269 22.91 7.89 -5.50
C ALA A 269 22.87 6.59 -4.66
N ASP A 270 23.88 6.37 -3.81
CA ASP A 270 23.91 5.22 -2.89
C ASP A 270 22.74 5.28 -1.87
N LEU A 271 22.41 6.48 -1.36
CA LEU A 271 21.27 6.68 -0.45
C LEU A 271 19.92 6.53 -1.16
N ASP A 272 19.78 6.99 -2.40
CA ASP A 272 18.59 6.79 -3.23
C ASP A 272 18.37 5.30 -3.52
N ALA A 273 19.43 4.54 -3.84
CA ALA A 273 19.33 3.10 -4.04
C ALA A 273 18.80 2.35 -2.81
N VAL A 274 19.24 2.74 -1.60
CA VAL A 274 18.66 2.25 -0.35
C VAL A 274 17.22 2.75 -0.18
N GLY A 275 16.95 4.00 -0.54
CA GLY A 275 15.62 4.61 -0.59
C GLY A 275 14.62 3.79 -1.38
N ASN A 276 14.95 3.36 -2.59
CA ASN A 276 14.06 2.56 -3.44
C ASN A 276 13.76 1.18 -2.85
N THR A 277 14.74 0.54 -2.21
CA THR A 277 14.51 -0.73 -1.51
C THR A 277 13.61 -0.54 -0.29
N THR A 278 13.83 0.52 0.49
CA THR A 278 13.00 0.85 1.67
C THR A 278 11.58 1.25 1.28
N LYS A 279 11.38 2.10 0.25
CA LYS A 279 10.07 2.43 -0.37
C LYS A 279 9.30 1.16 -0.75
N ALA A 280 9.97 0.19 -1.39
CA ALA A 280 9.31 -1.07 -1.78
C ALA A 280 8.88 -1.89 -0.57
N ILE A 281 9.76 -2.01 0.45
CA ILE A 281 9.46 -2.72 1.69
C ILE A 281 8.26 -2.10 2.41
N THR A 282 8.27 -0.78 2.57
CA THR A 282 7.22 -0.06 3.31
C THR A 282 5.90 -0.07 2.55
N LYS A 283 5.90 -0.01 1.21
CA LYS A 283 4.72 -0.29 0.38
C LYS A 283 4.16 -1.70 0.66
N GLY A 284 5.02 -2.72 0.71
CA GLY A 284 4.63 -4.09 1.05
C GLY A 284 4.01 -4.21 2.45
N VAL A 285 4.61 -3.54 3.45
CA VAL A 285 4.10 -3.48 4.82
C VAL A 285 2.78 -2.71 4.91
N ALA A 286 2.65 -1.59 4.19
CA ALA A 286 1.42 -0.81 4.12
C ALA A 286 0.27 -1.65 3.56
N ILE A 287 0.51 -2.38 2.45
CA ILE A 287 -0.46 -3.31 1.85
C ILE A 287 -0.89 -4.39 2.83
N ALA A 288 0.07 -5.08 3.46
CA ALA A 288 -0.22 -6.10 4.45
C ALA A 288 -1.00 -5.52 5.64
N SER A 289 -0.66 -4.32 6.10
CA SER A 289 -1.36 -3.65 7.20
C SER A 289 -2.80 -3.27 6.82
N ALA A 290 -3.03 -2.84 5.58
CA ALA A 290 -4.35 -2.50 5.07
C ALA A 290 -5.25 -3.74 5.03
N VAL A 291 -4.72 -4.91 4.67
CA VAL A 291 -5.47 -6.17 4.75
C VAL A 291 -5.80 -6.57 6.16
N ILE A 292 -4.84 -6.50 7.08
CA ILE A 292 -5.12 -6.81 8.48
C ILE A 292 -6.18 -5.84 9.03
N ALA A 293 -6.08 -4.56 8.71
CA ALA A 293 -7.08 -3.54 9.05
C ALA A 293 -8.46 -3.89 8.48
N ALA A 294 -8.51 -4.25 7.20
CA ALA A 294 -9.74 -4.62 6.51
C ALA A 294 -10.39 -5.89 7.07
N VAL A 295 -9.60 -6.93 7.37
CA VAL A 295 -10.09 -8.17 8.01
C VAL A 295 -10.60 -7.88 9.42
N SER A 296 -9.94 -6.99 10.16
CA SER A 296 -10.38 -6.57 11.49
C SER A 296 -11.70 -5.80 11.40
N LEU A 297 -11.84 -4.87 10.45
CA LEU A 297 -13.11 -4.19 10.18
C LEU A 297 -14.20 -5.16 9.74
N PHE A 298 -13.87 -6.14 8.90
CA PHE A 298 -14.80 -7.18 8.46
C PHE A 298 -15.35 -7.98 9.64
N ALA A 299 -14.49 -8.33 10.61
CA ALA A 299 -14.90 -8.94 11.86
C ALA A 299 -15.82 -8.04 12.71
N SER A 300 -15.49 -6.75 12.76
CA SER A 300 -16.25 -5.73 13.49
C SER A 300 -17.62 -5.51 12.83
N TYR A 301 -17.69 -5.59 11.51
CA TYR A 301 -18.91 -5.47 10.71
C TYR A 301 -19.93 -6.55 11.07
N ILE A 302 -19.52 -7.83 11.12
CA ILE A 302 -20.41 -8.93 11.51
C ILE A 302 -20.99 -8.67 12.90
N THR A 303 -20.13 -8.24 13.82
CA THR A 303 -20.48 -8.00 15.22
C THR A 303 -21.44 -6.82 15.38
N ASP A 304 -21.17 -5.68 14.72
CA ASP A 304 -22.02 -4.50 14.82
C ASP A 304 -23.36 -4.69 14.09
N VAL A 305 -23.38 -5.34 12.92
CA VAL A 305 -24.64 -5.73 12.24
C VAL A 305 -25.49 -6.60 13.15
N GLY A 306 -24.90 -7.64 13.76
CA GLY A 306 -25.62 -8.53 14.68
C GLY A 306 -26.20 -7.78 15.88
N ARG A 307 -25.44 -6.83 16.44
CA ARG A 307 -25.90 -5.95 17.53
C ARG A 307 -27.10 -5.10 17.11
N VAL A 308 -27.04 -4.46 15.94
CA VAL A 308 -28.14 -3.65 15.43
C VAL A 308 -29.38 -4.51 15.16
N GLN A 309 -29.21 -5.68 14.54
CA GLN A 309 -30.31 -6.62 14.31
C GLN A 309 -30.97 -7.04 15.61
N ALA A 310 -30.19 -7.36 16.66
CA ALA A 310 -30.71 -7.70 17.98
C ALA A 310 -31.51 -6.54 18.60
N GLN A 311 -30.99 -5.31 18.54
CA GLN A 311 -31.70 -4.12 19.03
C GLN A 311 -33.03 -3.87 18.29
N MET A 312 -33.10 -4.29 17.03
CA MET A 312 -34.28 -4.16 16.18
C MET A 312 -35.20 -5.38 16.22
N GLY A 313 -34.91 -6.39 17.04
CA GLY A 313 -35.70 -7.63 17.11
C GLY A 313 -35.68 -8.46 15.82
N SER A 314 -34.68 -8.26 14.96
CA SER A 314 -34.48 -9.00 13.72
C SER A 314 -33.63 -10.26 13.94
N VAL A 315 -33.63 -11.18 12.98
CA VAL A 315 -32.74 -12.35 13.02
C VAL A 315 -31.29 -11.85 13.01
N VAL A 316 -30.53 -12.26 14.03
CA VAL A 316 -29.14 -11.88 14.22
C VAL A 316 -28.27 -12.72 13.28
N MET A 317 -27.46 -12.04 12.48
CA MET A 317 -26.43 -12.64 11.64
C MET A 317 -25.27 -13.12 12.53
N ASP A 318 -25.08 -14.43 12.58
CA ASP A 318 -23.99 -15.08 13.33
C ASP A 318 -22.79 -15.44 12.44
N ALA A 319 -23.02 -15.62 11.13
CA ALA A 319 -22.00 -15.94 10.15
C ALA A 319 -22.38 -15.46 8.73
N ILE A 320 -21.37 -15.28 7.88
CA ILE A 320 -21.54 -15.03 6.44
C ILE A 320 -21.35 -16.35 5.70
N ARG A 321 -22.44 -16.90 5.15
CA ARG A 321 -22.42 -18.19 4.44
C ARG A 321 -22.13 -17.96 2.95
N ILE A 322 -20.91 -18.25 2.51
CA ILE A 322 -20.49 -18.09 1.10
C ILE A 322 -21.36 -18.90 0.12
N SER A 323 -21.96 -20.02 0.57
CA SER A 323 -22.86 -20.84 -0.24
C SER A 323 -24.23 -20.21 -0.48
N ASP A 324 -24.61 -19.15 0.23
CA ASP A 324 -25.82 -18.40 -0.06
C ASP A 324 -25.64 -17.61 -1.37
N THR A 325 -26.67 -17.59 -2.22
CA THR A 325 -26.58 -16.99 -3.55
C THR A 325 -26.38 -15.48 -3.49
N LYS A 326 -27.02 -14.76 -2.56
CA LYS A 326 -26.85 -13.30 -2.44
C LYS A 326 -25.46 -12.97 -1.91
N VAL A 327 -24.97 -13.74 -0.94
CA VAL A 327 -23.60 -13.64 -0.43
C VAL A 327 -22.58 -13.89 -1.54
N PHE A 328 -22.78 -14.94 -2.33
CA PHE A 328 -21.89 -15.27 -3.43
C PHE A 328 -21.88 -14.20 -4.53
N VAL A 329 -23.03 -13.63 -4.88
CA VAL A 329 -23.11 -12.48 -5.79
C VAL A 329 -22.33 -11.28 -5.24
N GLY A 330 -22.51 -10.97 -3.96
CA GLY A 330 -21.73 -9.94 -3.27
C GLY A 330 -20.23 -10.21 -3.39
N PHE A 331 -19.80 -11.43 -3.09
CA PHE A 331 -18.40 -11.86 -3.18
C PHE A 331 -17.81 -11.69 -4.58
N LEU A 332 -18.52 -12.07 -5.63
CA LEU A 332 -18.07 -11.87 -7.02
C LEU A 332 -17.94 -10.38 -7.38
N LEU A 333 -18.92 -9.56 -7.01
CA LEU A 333 -18.88 -8.11 -7.26
C LEU A 333 -17.74 -7.45 -6.48
N GLY A 334 -17.51 -7.89 -5.25
CA GLY A 334 -16.43 -7.41 -4.40
C GLY A 334 -15.07 -7.77 -4.97
N GLY A 335 -14.89 -9.01 -5.43
CA GLY A 335 -13.67 -9.44 -6.10
C GLY A 335 -13.41 -8.69 -7.42
N ALA A 336 -14.45 -8.26 -8.13
CA ALA A 336 -14.30 -7.50 -9.37
C ALA A 336 -13.91 -6.03 -9.17
N LEU A 337 -14.26 -5.42 -8.02
CA LEU A 337 -14.00 -4.00 -7.76
C LEU A 337 -12.51 -3.63 -7.82
N PRO A 338 -11.57 -4.32 -7.15
CA PRO A 338 -10.14 -4.04 -7.25
C PRO A 338 -9.64 -3.98 -8.70
N TRP A 339 -10.05 -4.94 -9.54
CA TRP A 339 -9.65 -4.99 -10.95
C TRP A 339 -10.16 -3.81 -11.77
N LEU A 340 -11.45 -3.47 -11.57
CA LEU A 340 -12.03 -2.30 -12.22
C LEU A 340 -11.32 -1.03 -11.78
N PHE A 341 -11.12 -0.85 -10.47
CA PHE A 341 -10.45 0.30 -9.89
C PHE A 341 -9.03 0.46 -10.47
N SER A 342 -8.22 -0.61 -10.43
CA SER A 342 -6.86 -0.60 -10.98
C SER A 342 -6.83 -0.26 -12.47
N SER A 343 -7.73 -0.85 -13.26
CA SER A 343 -7.82 -0.55 -14.70
C SER A 343 -8.11 0.93 -14.97
N LEU A 344 -9.01 1.54 -14.19
CA LEU A 344 -9.35 2.96 -14.33
C LEU A 344 -8.21 3.87 -13.83
N ALA A 345 -7.52 3.50 -12.75
CA ALA A 345 -6.37 4.21 -12.22
C ALA A 345 -5.19 4.22 -13.22
N ILE A 346 -4.85 3.07 -13.81
CA ILE A 346 -3.80 2.97 -14.84
C ILE A 346 -4.14 3.86 -16.05
N LYS A 347 -5.41 3.88 -16.47
CA LYS A 347 -5.85 4.77 -17.56
C LYS A 347 -5.72 6.24 -17.21
N ALA A 348 -6.02 6.63 -15.97
CA ALA A 348 -5.84 8.00 -15.52
C ALA A 348 -4.38 8.46 -15.63
N VAL A 349 -3.43 7.63 -15.16
CA VAL A 349 -1.99 7.91 -15.29
C VAL A 349 -1.58 7.98 -16.76
N THR A 350 -2.05 7.04 -17.59
CA THR A 350 -1.74 7.02 -19.03
C THR A 350 -2.15 8.32 -19.73
N ARG A 351 -3.33 8.88 -19.38
CA ARG A 351 -3.78 10.17 -19.91
C ARG A 351 -2.87 11.32 -19.48
N ALA A 352 -2.62 11.42 -18.18
CA ALA A 352 -1.79 12.49 -17.61
C ALA A 352 -0.34 12.44 -18.14
N ALA A 353 0.26 11.25 -18.17
CA ALA A 353 1.60 11.02 -18.70
C ALA A 353 1.68 11.41 -20.19
N GLY A 354 0.65 11.10 -20.99
CA GLY A 354 0.57 11.52 -22.39
C GLY A 354 0.61 13.05 -22.56
N GLU A 355 -0.14 13.78 -21.73
CA GLU A 355 -0.13 15.25 -21.73
C GLU A 355 1.24 15.83 -21.31
N ILE A 356 1.88 15.24 -20.30
CA ILE A 356 3.22 15.63 -19.83
C ILE A 356 4.26 15.41 -20.94
N VAL A 357 4.26 14.23 -21.58
CA VAL A 357 5.20 13.89 -22.67
C VAL A 357 5.05 14.88 -23.83
N LEU A 358 3.82 15.23 -24.22
CA LEU A 358 3.59 16.21 -25.29
C LEU A 358 4.12 17.59 -24.93
N GLU A 359 3.93 18.03 -23.69
CA GLU A 359 4.44 19.32 -23.23
C GLU A 359 5.96 19.34 -23.17
N VAL A 360 6.60 18.30 -22.63
CA VAL A 360 8.07 18.16 -22.59
C VAL A 360 8.65 18.14 -24.01
N ARG A 361 8.08 17.36 -24.93
CA ARG A 361 8.50 17.33 -26.34
C ARG A 361 8.37 18.69 -27.03
N LYS A 362 7.31 19.44 -26.70
CA LYS A 362 7.09 20.79 -27.22
C LYS A 362 8.17 21.74 -26.71
N GLN A 363 8.48 21.71 -25.41
CA GLN A 363 9.51 22.57 -24.84
C GLN A 363 10.92 22.22 -25.36
N PHE A 364 11.25 20.94 -25.55
CA PHE A 364 12.53 20.55 -26.16
C PHE A 364 12.72 21.00 -27.62
N LYS A 365 11.66 21.40 -28.32
CA LYS A 365 11.76 22.00 -29.67
C LYS A 365 12.00 23.51 -29.63
N MET A 366 11.91 24.14 -28.46
CA MET A 366 12.13 25.58 -28.30
C MET A 366 13.64 25.88 -28.31
N PRO A 367 14.08 26.91 -29.06
CA PRO A 367 15.48 27.30 -29.09
C PRO A 367 16.02 27.64 -27.70
N GLY A 368 17.18 27.11 -27.34
CA GLY A 368 17.91 27.43 -26.12
C GLY A 368 17.66 26.49 -24.95
N ILE A 369 16.62 25.64 -24.98
CA ILE A 369 16.32 24.69 -23.90
C ILE A 369 17.34 23.54 -23.87
N MET A 370 17.57 22.87 -25.02
CA MET A 370 18.52 21.75 -25.10
C MET A 370 19.96 22.21 -24.91
N GLU A 371 20.26 23.44 -25.32
CA GLU A 371 21.54 24.11 -25.14
C GLU A 371 21.75 24.60 -23.69
N GLY A 372 20.74 24.54 -22.82
CA GLY A 372 20.82 24.98 -21.43
C GLY A 372 20.90 26.50 -21.24
N THR A 373 20.60 27.27 -22.27
CA THR A 373 20.64 28.75 -22.24
C THR A 373 19.31 29.39 -21.82
N VAL A 374 18.20 28.65 -21.96
CA VAL A 374 16.86 29.07 -21.58
C VAL A 374 16.30 28.08 -20.56
N LYS A 375 15.65 28.60 -19.52
CA LYS A 375 15.02 27.79 -18.49
C LYS A 375 13.69 27.20 -18.99
N PRO A 376 13.43 25.89 -18.80
CA PRO A 376 12.13 25.30 -19.11
C PRO A 376 10.98 25.89 -18.28
N ASP A 377 9.76 25.82 -18.80
CA ASP A 377 8.55 26.15 -18.06
C ASP A 377 8.09 24.93 -17.25
N TYR A 378 8.66 24.81 -16.04
CA TYR A 378 8.30 23.79 -15.07
C TYR A 378 6.86 23.93 -14.56
N ALA A 379 6.39 25.16 -14.40
CA ALA A 379 5.06 25.44 -13.82
C ALA A 379 3.94 24.87 -14.69
N ARG A 380 4.14 24.87 -16.01
CA ARG A 380 3.20 24.25 -16.93
C ARG A 380 3.02 22.75 -16.65
N VAL A 381 4.11 22.00 -16.47
CA VAL A 381 4.02 20.55 -16.22
C VAL A 381 3.37 20.26 -14.86
N VAL A 382 3.75 21.01 -13.81
CA VAL A 382 3.12 20.91 -12.48
C VAL A 382 1.61 21.18 -12.54
N SER A 383 1.16 22.15 -13.37
CA SER A 383 -0.27 22.45 -13.52
C SER A 383 -1.04 21.31 -14.18
N ILE A 384 -0.42 20.60 -15.13
CA ILE A 384 -1.01 19.45 -15.84
C ILE A 384 -1.19 18.28 -14.88
N SER A 385 -0.14 17.93 -14.11
CA SER A 385 -0.21 16.84 -13.14
C SER A 385 -1.24 17.12 -12.05
N THR A 386 -1.25 18.34 -11.49
CA THR A 386 -2.18 18.76 -10.44
C THR A 386 -3.65 18.67 -10.90
N ALA A 387 -3.97 19.27 -12.05
CA ALA A 387 -5.34 19.29 -12.56
C ALA A 387 -5.83 17.88 -12.93
N SER A 388 -4.94 17.05 -13.50
CA SER A 388 -5.25 15.67 -13.85
C SER A 388 -5.52 14.82 -12.61
N ALA A 389 -4.64 14.88 -11.60
CA ALA A 389 -4.79 14.11 -10.36
C ALA A 389 -6.14 14.40 -9.67
N GLN A 390 -6.51 15.68 -9.53
CA GLN A 390 -7.78 16.07 -8.90
C GLN A 390 -9.00 15.61 -9.69
N LYS A 391 -8.98 15.76 -11.01
CA LYS A 391 -10.10 15.41 -11.89
C LYS A 391 -10.32 13.90 -11.97
N GLU A 392 -9.25 13.13 -12.00
CA GLU A 392 -9.29 11.67 -12.17
C GLU A 392 -9.66 10.92 -10.88
N LEU A 393 -9.40 11.52 -9.71
CA LEU A 393 -9.73 10.92 -8.42
C LEU A 393 -11.25 10.85 -8.16
N ILE A 394 -12.00 11.88 -8.56
CA ILE A 394 -13.45 11.97 -8.31
C ILE A 394 -14.23 10.73 -8.81
N PRO A 395 -14.11 10.30 -10.08
CA PRO A 395 -14.85 9.13 -10.55
C PRO A 395 -14.41 7.82 -9.85
N LEU A 396 -13.11 7.68 -9.53
CA LEU A 396 -12.60 6.51 -8.79
C LEU A 396 -13.22 6.40 -7.40
N THR A 397 -13.19 7.49 -6.62
CA THR A 397 -13.80 7.53 -5.28
C THR A 397 -15.31 7.33 -5.34
N THR A 398 -15.98 7.89 -6.36
CA THR A 398 -17.43 7.71 -6.56
C THR A 398 -17.78 6.23 -6.72
N ILE A 399 -17.01 5.46 -7.50
CA ILE A 399 -17.24 4.02 -7.67
C ILE A 399 -17.02 3.28 -6.35
N SER A 400 -15.90 3.55 -5.66
CA SER A 400 -15.53 2.87 -4.41
C SER A 400 -16.53 3.11 -3.27
N VAL A 401 -17.17 4.28 -3.22
CA VAL A 401 -18.19 4.58 -2.21
C VAL A 401 -19.57 4.08 -2.65
N ALA A 402 -19.96 4.29 -3.90
CA ALA A 402 -21.32 3.97 -4.35
C ALA A 402 -21.59 2.47 -4.46
N LEU A 403 -20.60 1.66 -4.82
CA LEU A 403 -20.77 0.22 -5.03
C LEU A 403 -21.11 -0.56 -3.75
N PRO A 404 -20.41 -0.43 -2.62
CA PRO A 404 -20.81 -1.10 -1.37
C PRO A 404 -22.18 -0.62 -0.87
N LEU A 405 -22.50 0.67 -1.03
CA LEU A 405 -23.82 1.20 -0.69
C LEU A 405 -24.92 0.54 -1.53
N LEU A 406 -24.70 0.40 -2.83
CA LEU A 406 -25.64 -0.24 -3.74
C LEU A 406 -25.85 -1.72 -3.38
N VAL A 407 -24.75 -2.46 -3.17
CA VAL A 407 -24.80 -3.88 -2.78
C VAL A 407 -25.54 -4.03 -1.45
N GLY A 408 -25.20 -3.24 -0.44
CA GLY A 408 -25.83 -3.28 0.86
C GLY A 408 -27.33 -2.97 0.83
N LEU A 409 -27.73 -1.87 0.18
CA LEU A 409 -29.13 -1.47 0.12
C LEU A 409 -30.00 -2.47 -0.64
N ILE A 410 -29.50 -3.02 -1.76
CA ILE A 410 -30.28 -3.91 -2.63
C ILE A 410 -30.22 -5.37 -2.19
N LEU A 411 -29.03 -5.87 -1.85
CA LEU A 411 -28.78 -7.29 -1.55
C LEU A 411 -28.68 -7.59 -0.05
N GLN A 412 -28.73 -6.57 0.81
CA GLN A 412 -28.67 -6.64 2.28
C GLN A 412 -27.28 -6.94 2.86
N VAL A 413 -27.20 -6.90 4.19
CA VAL A 413 -25.95 -6.92 4.97
C VAL A 413 -25.11 -8.20 4.78
N GLU A 414 -25.75 -9.35 4.55
CA GLU A 414 -25.03 -10.61 4.32
C GLU A 414 -24.29 -10.58 2.97
N ALA A 415 -24.94 -10.07 1.93
CA ALA A 415 -24.34 -9.88 0.61
C ALA A 415 -23.23 -8.84 0.63
N LEU A 416 -23.42 -7.76 1.38
CA LEU A 416 -22.36 -6.78 1.62
C LEU A 416 -21.17 -7.40 2.36
N GLY A 417 -21.41 -8.30 3.32
CA GLY A 417 -20.37 -9.09 3.95
C GLY A 417 -19.59 -9.94 2.94
N GLY A 418 -20.28 -10.66 2.04
CA GLY A 418 -19.64 -11.37 0.93
C GLY A 418 -18.79 -10.44 0.06
N PHE A 419 -19.32 -9.26 -0.27
CA PHE A 419 -18.61 -8.22 -1.03
C PHE A 419 -17.32 -7.76 -0.36
N LEU A 420 -17.35 -7.47 0.95
CA LEU A 420 -16.15 -7.11 1.70
C LEU A 420 -15.09 -8.21 1.65
N ALA A 421 -15.48 -9.47 1.82
CA ALA A 421 -14.56 -10.61 1.73
C ALA A 421 -13.92 -10.72 0.33
N GLY A 422 -14.69 -10.49 -0.74
CA GLY A 422 -14.19 -10.47 -2.12
C GLY A 422 -13.20 -9.34 -2.37
N VAL A 423 -13.50 -8.12 -1.89
CA VAL A 423 -12.62 -6.95 -2.01
C VAL A 423 -11.29 -7.20 -1.29
N ILE A 424 -11.31 -7.77 -0.08
CA ILE A 424 -10.11 -8.08 0.69
C ILE A 424 -9.22 -9.09 -0.05
N LEU A 425 -9.79 -10.22 -0.49
CA LEU A 425 -9.01 -11.28 -1.15
C LEU A 425 -8.39 -10.79 -2.46
N SER A 426 -9.21 -10.24 -3.35
CA SER A 426 -8.71 -9.82 -4.66
C SER A 426 -7.86 -8.56 -4.57
N GLY A 427 -8.19 -7.64 -3.66
CA GLY A 427 -7.45 -6.40 -3.46
C GLY A 427 -6.05 -6.65 -2.95
N GLN A 428 -5.89 -7.53 -1.95
CA GLN A 428 -4.58 -7.91 -1.42
C GLN A 428 -3.65 -8.45 -2.48
N LEU A 429 -4.12 -9.46 -3.23
CA LEU A 429 -3.31 -10.12 -4.25
C LEU A 429 -2.91 -9.14 -5.35
N LEU A 430 -3.84 -8.29 -5.78
CA LEU A 430 -3.60 -7.34 -6.87
C LEU A 430 -2.68 -6.19 -6.42
N ALA A 431 -2.80 -5.71 -5.18
CA ALA A 431 -1.95 -4.66 -4.63
C ALA A 431 -0.48 -5.11 -4.56
N VAL A 432 -0.22 -6.26 -3.93
CA VAL A 432 1.15 -6.81 -3.84
C VAL A 432 1.73 -7.07 -5.23
N PHE A 433 0.93 -7.63 -6.14
CA PHE A 433 1.36 -7.93 -7.51
C PHE A 433 1.86 -6.67 -8.21
N MET A 434 1.06 -5.60 -8.21
CA MET A 434 1.38 -4.37 -8.93
C MET A 434 2.56 -3.63 -8.31
N SER A 435 2.62 -3.56 -6.97
CA SER A 435 3.72 -2.90 -6.26
C SER A 435 5.04 -3.65 -6.43
N ASN A 436 5.06 -4.98 -6.28
CA ASN A 436 6.30 -5.75 -6.40
C ASN A 436 6.77 -5.88 -7.85
N ALA A 437 5.85 -6.05 -8.82
CA ALA A 437 6.23 -6.10 -10.23
C ALA A 437 6.88 -4.77 -10.67
N GLY A 438 6.26 -3.64 -10.33
CA GLY A 438 6.83 -2.32 -10.63
C GLY A 438 8.15 -2.06 -9.92
N GLY A 439 8.25 -2.34 -8.62
CA GLY A 439 9.52 -2.19 -7.88
C GLY A 439 10.64 -3.09 -8.41
N ALA A 440 10.30 -4.30 -8.88
CA ALA A 440 11.28 -5.21 -9.45
C ALA A 440 11.76 -4.76 -10.85
N TRP A 441 10.89 -4.17 -11.67
CA TRP A 441 11.31 -3.57 -12.95
C TRP A 441 12.22 -2.36 -12.76
N ASP A 442 11.90 -1.49 -11.81
CA ASP A 442 12.72 -0.33 -11.48
C ASP A 442 14.12 -0.74 -11.02
N ASN A 443 14.19 -1.66 -10.07
CA ASN A 443 15.47 -2.16 -9.58
C ASN A 443 16.23 -2.99 -10.62
N ALA A 444 15.53 -3.63 -11.58
CA ALA A 444 16.18 -4.24 -12.72
C ALA A 444 16.79 -3.19 -13.68
N LYS A 445 16.10 -2.07 -13.91
CA LYS A 445 16.64 -0.91 -14.65
C LYS A 445 17.88 -0.36 -13.95
N LYS A 446 17.81 -0.04 -12.65
CA LYS A 446 18.94 0.48 -11.87
C LYS A 446 20.14 -0.48 -11.89
N SER A 447 19.89 -1.80 -11.77
CA SER A 447 20.95 -2.83 -11.90
C SER A 447 21.68 -2.79 -13.24
N ILE A 448 21.01 -2.38 -14.33
CA ILE A 448 21.64 -2.21 -15.65
C ILE A 448 22.37 -0.87 -15.72
N GLU A 449 21.87 0.17 -15.06
CA GLU A 449 22.48 1.51 -15.02
C GLU A 449 23.81 1.56 -14.27
N ASP A 450 23.97 0.70 -13.25
CA ASP A 450 25.20 0.53 -12.48
C ASP A 450 26.30 -0.22 -13.26
N GLU A 451 25.96 -0.87 -14.38
CA GLU A 451 26.94 -1.54 -15.22
C GLU A 451 27.78 -0.52 -16.01
N PRO A 452 29.09 -0.80 -16.26
CA PRO A 452 29.90 0.02 -17.14
C PRO A 452 29.23 0.20 -18.51
N ARG A 453 29.19 1.45 -18.99
CA ARG A 453 28.64 1.79 -20.30
C ARG A 453 29.50 1.19 -21.42
N ASP A 454 28.97 0.15 -22.07
CA ASP A 454 29.54 -0.45 -23.28
C ASP A 454 28.41 -0.86 -24.22
N LEU A 455 28.22 -0.06 -25.28
CA LEU A 455 27.17 -0.29 -26.27
C LEU A 455 27.43 -1.53 -27.13
N ALA A 456 28.69 -1.93 -27.31
CA ALA A 456 29.04 -3.13 -28.07
C ALA A 456 28.76 -4.40 -27.28
N ALA A 457 28.97 -4.36 -25.96
CA ALA A 457 28.62 -5.44 -25.03
C ALA A 457 27.14 -5.42 -24.60
N ASN A 458 26.37 -4.40 -25.00
CA ASN A 458 24.98 -4.17 -24.60
C ASN A 458 24.81 -4.03 -23.07
N THR A 459 25.74 -3.32 -22.42
CA THR A 459 25.75 -3.06 -20.97
C THR A 459 25.70 -1.56 -20.67
N GLY A 460 25.20 -1.22 -19.48
CA GLY A 460 25.17 0.16 -18.99
C GLY A 460 24.20 1.08 -19.74
N LYS A 461 24.23 2.37 -19.34
CA LYS A 461 23.32 3.42 -19.83
C LYS A 461 23.38 3.61 -21.35
N GLY A 462 22.22 3.73 -21.98
CA GLY A 462 22.04 3.96 -23.42
C GLY A 462 22.08 2.71 -24.30
N SER A 463 22.41 1.53 -23.74
CA SER A 463 22.33 0.24 -24.43
C SER A 463 20.88 -0.15 -24.75
N GLU A 464 20.68 -1.10 -25.69
CA GLU A 464 19.33 -1.61 -25.97
C GLU A 464 18.73 -2.34 -24.76
N ARG A 465 19.59 -3.01 -23.99
CA ARG A 465 19.23 -3.60 -22.69
C ARG A 465 18.72 -2.55 -21.70
N HIS A 466 19.43 -1.42 -21.59
CA HIS A 466 19.01 -0.30 -20.73
C HIS A 466 17.67 0.28 -21.18
N LYS A 467 17.49 0.52 -22.48
CA LYS A 467 16.20 0.99 -23.02
C LYS A 467 15.05 0.01 -22.72
N ALA A 468 15.29 -1.30 -22.80
CA ALA A 468 14.32 -2.31 -22.41
C ALA A 468 13.98 -2.24 -20.91
N GLY A 469 14.98 -2.01 -20.05
CA GLY A 469 14.79 -1.74 -18.62
C GLY A 469 13.91 -0.53 -18.36
N VAL A 470 14.17 0.59 -19.05
CA VAL A 470 13.36 1.82 -18.93
C VAL A 470 11.91 1.59 -19.40
N VAL A 471 11.69 0.80 -20.45
CA VAL A 471 10.32 0.43 -20.86
C VAL A 471 9.62 -0.40 -19.78
N GLY A 472 10.33 -1.34 -19.13
CA GLY A 472 9.75 -2.11 -18.03
C GLY A 472 9.39 -1.25 -16.83
N ASP A 473 10.28 -0.35 -16.43
CA ASP A 473 10.06 0.57 -15.31
C ASP A 473 8.87 1.51 -15.58
N THR A 474 8.80 2.10 -16.78
CA THR A 474 7.66 2.95 -17.16
C THR A 474 6.32 2.21 -17.28
N VAL A 475 6.33 0.90 -17.50
CA VAL A 475 5.14 0.04 -17.35
C VAL A 475 4.82 -0.18 -15.87
N GLY A 476 5.84 -0.25 -15.02
CA GLY A 476 5.78 -0.43 -13.57
C GLY A 476 5.32 0.78 -12.78
N ASP A 477 5.65 2.01 -13.19
CA ASP A 477 5.29 3.24 -12.46
C ASP A 477 3.79 3.38 -12.15
N PRO A 478 2.85 3.28 -13.12
CA PRO A 478 1.42 3.34 -12.81
C PRO A 478 0.96 2.18 -11.91
N LEU A 479 1.71 1.07 -11.87
CA LEU A 479 1.40 -0.09 -11.04
C LEU A 479 1.91 0.11 -9.61
N LYS A 480 3.18 0.50 -9.41
CA LYS A 480 3.81 0.61 -8.08
C LYS A 480 3.51 1.92 -7.35
N ASP A 481 3.17 2.99 -8.06
CA ASP A 481 3.00 4.33 -7.47
C ASP A 481 1.59 4.89 -7.58
N THR A 482 0.70 4.22 -8.32
CA THR A 482 -0.70 4.63 -8.41
C THR A 482 -1.66 3.49 -8.13
N ALA A 483 -1.78 2.51 -9.02
CA ALA A 483 -2.84 1.51 -8.92
C ALA A 483 -2.64 0.57 -7.71
N GLY A 484 -1.42 0.08 -7.47
CA GLY A 484 -1.07 -0.83 -6.37
C GLY A 484 -1.35 -0.22 -5.02
N PRO A 485 -0.65 0.87 -4.65
CA PRO A 485 -0.86 1.52 -3.37
C PRO A 485 -2.30 2.02 -3.18
N ALA A 486 -2.97 2.54 -4.23
CA ALA A 486 -4.33 3.05 -4.11
C ALA A 486 -5.40 1.97 -3.81
N LEU A 487 -5.09 0.68 -4.02
CA LEU A 487 -5.97 -0.39 -3.55
C LEU A 487 -6.06 -0.44 -2.03
N ASN A 488 -5.01 -0.07 -1.30
CA ASN A 488 -5.01 -0.08 0.17
C ASN A 488 -6.09 0.84 0.78
N PRO A 489 -6.10 2.17 0.48
CA PRO A 489 -7.15 3.05 0.98
C PRO A 489 -8.51 2.69 0.37
N MET A 490 -8.57 2.19 -0.87
CA MET A 490 -9.84 1.74 -1.45
C MET A 490 -10.49 0.62 -0.62
N ILE A 491 -9.72 -0.43 -0.28
CA ILE A 491 -10.20 -1.55 0.54
C ILE A 491 -10.70 -1.03 1.90
N LYS A 492 -9.95 -0.13 2.54
CA LYS A 492 -10.30 0.43 3.86
C LYS A 492 -11.55 1.32 3.81
N VAL A 493 -11.64 2.22 2.82
CA VAL A 493 -12.82 3.07 2.59
C VAL A 493 -14.06 2.22 2.35
N VAL A 494 -13.97 1.18 1.51
CA VAL A 494 -15.10 0.27 1.25
C VAL A 494 -15.58 -0.41 2.54
N ASN A 495 -14.66 -0.90 3.37
CA ASN A 495 -15.01 -1.52 4.65
C ASN A 495 -15.60 -0.52 5.64
N MET A 496 -15.01 0.68 5.76
CA MET A 496 -15.47 1.72 6.67
C MET A 496 -16.85 2.25 6.29
N VAL A 497 -17.09 2.53 5.01
CA VAL A 497 -18.41 2.94 4.50
C VAL A 497 -19.45 1.87 4.79
N SER A 498 -19.10 0.59 4.58
CA SER A 498 -20.00 -0.54 4.83
C SER A 498 -20.36 -0.69 6.31
N LEU A 499 -19.39 -0.49 7.22
CA LEU A 499 -19.63 -0.48 8.65
C LEU A 499 -20.54 0.69 9.07
N LEU A 500 -20.28 1.91 8.58
CA LEU A 500 -21.06 3.10 8.96
C LEU A 500 -22.50 3.05 8.47
N ILE A 501 -22.75 2.50 7.27
CA ILE A 501 -24.09 2.41 6.68
C ILE A 501 -24.87 1.19 7.19
N ALA A 502 -24.21 0.20 7.81
CA ALA A 502 -24.84 -1.05 8.24
C ALA A 502 -26.16 -0.85 9.01
N PRO A 503 -26.27 0.08 9.99
CA PRO A 503 -27.52 0.29 10.71
C PRO A 503 -28.66 0.79 9.82
N ILE A 504 -28.34 1.59 8.79
CA ILE A 504 -29.32 2.10 7.83
C ILE A 504 -29.81 0.97 6.92
N ILE A 505 -28.92 0.09 6.46
CA ILE A 505 -29.30 -1.06 5.63
C ILE A 505 -30.25 -1.98 6.40
N VAL A 506 -29.92 -2.33 7.64
CA VAL A 506 -30.77 -3.19 8.48
C VAL A 506 -32.15 -2.56 8.69
N LYS A 507 -32.20 -1.24 8.90
CA LYS A 507 -33.45 -0.52 9.14
C LYS A 507 -34.33 -0.37 7.90
N PHE A 508 -33.73 -0.26 6.72
CA PHE A 508 -34.44 0.01 5.47
C PHE A 508 -34.16 -1.08 4.43
N PRO A 509 -34.75 -2.29 4.58
CA PRO A 509 -34.60 -3.33 3.60
C PRO A 509 -35.26 -2.94 2.27
N ALA A 510 -34.67 -3.38 1.15
CA ALA A 510 -35.23 -3.11 -0.20
C ALA A 510 -36.61 -3.75 -0.40
N VAL A 511 -36.87 -4.87 0.26
CA VAL A 511 -38.17 -5.52 0.32
C VAL A 511 -38.62 -5.52 1.79
N GLY A 512 -39.74 -4.86 2.07
CA GLY A 512 -40.33 -4.81 3.40
C GLY A 512 -40.83 -6.17 3.87
N SER A 513 -41.14 -6.29 5.16
CA SER A 513 -41.72 -7.50 5.75
C SER A 513 -43.11 -7.83 5.19
N ASP A 514 -43.79 -6.86 4.57
CA ASP A 514 -45.03 -7.00 3.83
C ASP A 514 -44.83 -7.43 2.36
N GLY A 515 -43.58 -7.72 1.96
CA GLY A 515 -43.21 -8.10 0.60
C GLY A 515 -43.19 -6.94 -0.40
N LYS A 516 -43.45 -5.71 0.03
CA LYS A 516 -43.45 -4.55 -0.87
C LYS A 516 -42.06 -3.98 -1.03
N LEU A 517 -41.77 -3.50 -2.24
CA LEU A 517 -40.54 -2.77 -2.52
C LEU A 517 -40.54 -1.43 -1.79
N ASN A 518 -39.45 -1.15 -1.09
CA ASN A 518 -39.19 0.16 -0.55
C ASN A 518 -38.75 1.09 -1.68
N ILE A 519 -39.70 1.87 -2.21
CA ILE A 519 -39.50 2.76 -3.37
C ILE A 519 -38.32 3.72 -3.13
N VAL A 520 -38.15 4.22 -1.91
CA VAL A 520 -37.05 5.13 -1.58
C VAL A 520 -35.70 4.43 -1.74
N VAL A 521 -35.57 3.21 -1.20
CA VAL A 521 -34.33 2.40 -1.33
C VAL A 521 -34.04 2.08 -2.79
N VAL A 522 -35.05 1.75 -3.58
CA VAL A 522 -34.89 1.48 -5.02
C VAL A 522 -34.44 2.74 -5.77
N LEU A 523 -35.04 3.90 -5.50
CA LEU A 523 -34.65 5.17 -6.12
C LEU A 523 -33.21 5.56 -5.77
N VAL A 524 -32.82 5.41 -4.50
CA VAL A 524 -31.43 5.63 -4.07
C VAL A 524 -30.49 4.65 -4.77
N GLY A 525 -30.86 3.37 -4.88
CA GLY A 525 -30.11 2.37 -5.62
C GLY A 525 -29.91 2.73 -7.09
N LEU A 526 -30.94 3.27 -7.76
CA LEU A 526 -30.83 3.75 -9.14
C LEU A 526 -29.88 4.94 -9.27
N VAL A 527 -29.90 5.88 -8.32
CA VAL A 527 -28.96 7.01 -8.29
C VAL A 527 -27.52 6.52 -8.10
N LEU A 528 -27.29 5.58 -7.19
CA LEU A 528 -25.97 4.98 -6.97
C LEU A 528 -25.48 4.22 -8.22
N ALA A 529 -26.35 3.45 -8.87
CA ALA A 529 -26.03 2.77 -10.12
C ALA A 529 -25.67 3.77 -11.24
N ALA A 530 -26.43 4.86 -11.37
CA ALA A 530 -26.14 5.93 -12.31
C ALA A 530 -24.79 6.62 -12.01
N ALA A 531 -24.46 6.84 -10.72
CA ALA A 531 -23.18 7.39 -10.30
C ALA A 531 -22.00 6.46 -10.64
N ILE A 532 -22.15 5.15 -10.46
CA ILE A 532 -21.14 4.15 -10.85
C ILE A 532 -20.92 4.15 -12.36
N VAL A 533 -22.01 4.11 -13.14
CA VAL A 533 -21.93 4.15 -14.61
C VAL A 533 -21.28 5.45 -15.06
N TRP A 534 -21.67 6.59 -14.48
CA TRP A 534 -21.04 7.88 -14.74
C TRP A 534 -19.53 7.83 -14.44
N GLY A 535 -19.13 7.34 -13.26
CA GLY A 535 -17.72 7.22 -12.88
C GLY A 535 -16.93 6.39 -13.89
N ILE A 536 -17.44 5.23 -14.27
CA ILE A 536 -16.81 4.35 -15.27
C ILE A 536 -16.68 5.06 -16.63
N LEU A 537 -17.74 5.74 -17.08
CA LEU A 537 -17.73 6.46 -18.37
C LEU A 537 -16.74 7.63 -18.36
N GLN A 538 -16.65 8.38 -17.25
CA GLN A 538 -15.66 9.45 -17.11
C GLN A 538 -14.23 8.89 -17.16
N SER A 539 -13.94 7.84 -16.41
CA SER A 539 -12.59 7.24 -16.35
C SER A 539 -12.19 6.48 -17.63
N LYS A 540 -13.16 6.12 -18.49
CA LYS A 540 -12.91 5.47 -19.78
C LYS A 540 -12.63 6.45 -20.94
N LYS A 541 -12.69 7.76 -20.71
CA LYS A 541 -12.37 8.76 -21.74
C LYS A 541 -10.97 8.49 -22.33
N PRO A 542 -10.79 8.63 -23.66
CA PRO A 542 -9.52 8.37 -24.31
C PRO A 542 -8.45 9.37 -23.87
N ALA A 543 -7.19 8.94 -23.93
CA ALA A 543 -6.06 9.85 -23.82
C ALA A 543 -6.02 10.81 -25.01
N VAL A 544 -5.43 11.98 -24.79
CA VAL A 544 -5.11 12.90 -25.89
C VAL A 544 -4.19 12.14 -26.86
N GLU A 545 -4.57 12.06 -28.14
CA GLU A 545 -3.76 11.37 -29.14
C GLU A 545 -2.38 12.03 -29.27
N LEU A 546 -1.33 11.22 -29.14
CA LEU A 546 0.03 11.60 -29.51
C LEU A 546 0.08 11.71 -31.04
N LYS A 547 -0.05 12.93 -31.58
CA LYS A 547 0.19 13.21 -33.01
C LYS A 547 1.64 13.59 -33.28
#